data_AF-A0A059LM56-F1
#
_entry.id   AF-A0A059LM56-F1
#
_cell.length_a   1.000
_cell.length_b   1.000
_cell.length_c   1.000
_cell.angle_alpha   90.00
_cell.angle_beta   90.00
_cell.angle_gamma   90.00
#
_symmetry.space_group_name_H-M   'P 1'
#
loop_
_entity.id
_entity.type
_entity.pdbx_description
1 polymer ?
#
loop_
_entity_poly.entity_id
_entity_poly.type
_entity_poly.pdbx_seq_one_letter_code
_entity_poly.pdbx_strand_id
1 'polypeptide(L)'
;MLFVFGKRAKQLRLNKVSELIHNSADHPNLEMAQVSVWFQEIVDAQGEEYEVVPDSSFVVSRTAHRSNKSDYFIDGRRSSFSEVTALFKSKGVDLDNNRFLILQGEVEAISMMRPKGATEHDTGLLEYLEDIIGTAGYVDRIAAALAALESSSETRAQAVSRLRVAERERDAL
;
A
#
# COMPACT_ATOMS: atom_id res chain seq x y z
N MET A 1 -11.92 10.98 8.65
CA MET A 1 -11.47 9.59 8.42
C MET A 1 -10.11 9.50 7.74
N LEU A 2 -9.92 10.04 6.53
CA LEU A 2 -8.67 9.95 5.74
C LEU A 2 -7.37 10.24 6.52
N PHE A 3 -7.40 11.21 7.44
CA PHE A 3 -6.25 11.56 8.28
C PHE A 3 -5.80 10.40 9.20
N VAL A 4 -6.73 9.71 9.87
CA VAL A 4 -6.40 8.60 10.78
C VAL A 4 -5.90 7.38 10.00
N PHE A 5 -6.35 7.20 8.77
CA PHE A 5 -5.93 6.09 7.90
C PHE A 5 -4.65 6.34 7.11
N GLY A 6 -3.87 7.37 7.44
CA GLY A 6 -2.53 7.56 6.87
C GLY A 6 -2.43 8.35 5.57
N LYS A 7 -3.52 8.90 5.04
CA LYS A 7 -3.41 9.82 3.90
C LYS A 7 -2.57 11.04 4.27
N ARG A 8 -1.72 11.47 3.35
CA ARG A 8 -0.84 12.65 3.51
C ARG A 8 -1.66 13.93 3.39
N ALA A 9 -1.17 15.03 3.98
CA ALA A 9 -1.85 16.34 3.95
C ALA A 9 -2.28 16.75 2.52
N LYS A 10 -1.40 16.55 1.52
CA LYS A 10 -1.69 16.87 0.12
C LYS A 10 -2.91 16.10 -0.43
N GLN A 11 -3.10 14.85 -0.01
CA GLN A 11 -4.27 14.04 -0.38
C GLN A 11 -5.54 14.48 0.34
N LEU A 12 -5.41 15.21 1.44
CA LEU A 12 -6.49 15.91 2.14
C LEU A 12 -6.75 17.31 1.59
N ARG A 13 -6.09 17.70 0.49
CA ARG A 13 -6.11 19.06 -0.09
C ARG A 13 -5.55 20.14 0.86
N LEU A 14 -4.59 19.75 1.70
CA LEU A 14 -3.87 20.63 2.63
C LEU A 14 -2.38 20.67 2.29
N ASN A 15 -1.73 21.81 2.51
CA ASN A 15 -0.28 21.91 2.30
C ASN A 15 0.51 21.38 3.51
N LYS A 16 -0.07 21.55 4.71
CA LYS A 16 0.58 21.23 5.99
C LYS A 16 -0.36 20.46 6.91
N VAL A 17 0.22 19.61 7.74
CA VAL A 17 -0.56 18.87 8.75
C VAL A 17 -1.17 19.82 9.80
N SER A 18 -0.49 20.92 10.11
CA SER A 18 -1.00 21.92 11.06
C SER A 18 -2.31 22.60 10.60
N GLU A 19 -2.62 22.59 9.31
CA GLU A 19 -3.86 23.16 8.77
C GLU A 19 -5.11 22.34 9.16
N LEU A 20 -4.92 21.13 9.70
CA LEU A 20 -6.00 20.36 10.32
C LEU A 20 -6.44 20.94 11.67
N ILE A 21 -5.60 21.77 12.30
CA ILE A 21 -5.90 22.35 13.59
C ILE A 21 -6.86 23.52 13.38
N HIS A 22 -8.00 23.47 14.08
CA HIS A 22 -9.01 24.50 13.99
C HIS A 22 -8.43 25.89 14.30
N ASN A 23 -8.79 26.87 13.48
CA ASN A 23 -8.36 28.25 13.62
C ASN A 23 -9.54 29.16 13.27
N SER A 24 -10.18 29.73 14.29
CA SER A 24 -11.28 30.68 14.17
C SER A 24 -11.03 31.91 15.04
N ALA A 25 -11.84 32.95 14.89
CA ALA A 25 -11.73 34.15 15.73
C ALA A 25 -11.87 33.84 17.23
N ASP A 26 -12.72 32.86 17.58
CA ASP A 26 -12.97 32.43 18.96
C ASP A 26 -11.88 31.48 19.48
N HIS A 27 -11.20 30.77 18.57
CA HIS A 27 -10.15 29.79 18.91
C HIS A 27 -8.92 29.92 17.99
N PRO A 28 -8.16 31.03 18.09
CA PRO A 28 -7.03 31.29 17.18
C PRO A 28 -5.75 30.50 17.53
N ASN A 29 -5.65 30.03 18.79
CA ASN A 29 -4.40 29.55 19.38
C ASN A 29 -4.44 28.09 19.85
N LEU A 30 -5.10 27.21 19.11
CA LEU A 30 -5.09 25.78 19.40
C LEU A 30 -3.76 25.14 18.98
N GLU A 31 -3.15 24.36 19.87
CA GLU A 31 -1.83 23.75 19.68
C GLU A 31 -1.87 22.40 18.96
N MET A 32 -3.01 21.70 19.04
CA MET A 32 -3.19 20.38 18.46
C MET A 32 -4.64 20.11 18.05
N ALA A 33 -4.82 19.12 17.17
CA ALA A 33 -6.11 18.52 16.87
C ALA A 33 -5.95 17.00 16.90
N GLN A 34 -6.88 16.30 17.54
CA GLN A 34 -6.87 14.85 17.62
C GLN A 34 -8.15 14.28 17.01
N VAL A 35 -7.99 13.23 16.22
CA VAL A 35 -9.11 12.46 15.68
C VAL A 35 -8.96 11.02 16.17
N SER A 36 -10.02 10.49 16.79
CA SER A 36 -10.09 9.11 17.27
C SER A 36 -11.20 8.38 16.52
N VAL A 37 -10.90 7.16 16.05
CA VAL A 37 -11.87 6.28 15.41
C VAL A 37 -12.00 5.03 16.26
N TRP A 38 -13.23 4.71 16.63
CA TRP A 38 -13.58 3.57 17.46
C TRP A 38 -14.04 2.43 16.55
N PHE A 39 -13.47 1.26 16.75
CA PHE A 39 -13.77 0.05 16.02
C PHE A 39 -14.28 -1.01 16.99
N GLN A 40 -15.14 -1.90 16.50
CA GLN A 40 -15.57 -3.11 17.17
C GLN A 40 -15.86 -4.16 16.10
N GLU A 41 -15.69 -5.43 16.44
CA GLU A 41 -16.09 -6.52 15.55
C GLU A 41 -17.56 -6.85 15.78
N ILE A 42 -18.25 -7.12 14.68
CA ILE A 42 -19.66 -7.49 14.69
C ILE A 42 -19.84 -8.81 13.96
N VAL A 43 -20.81 -9.60 14.42
CA VAL A 43 -21.34 -10.77 13.73
C VAL A 43 -22.73 -10.42 13.27
N ASP A 44 -22.95 -10.44 11.95
CA ASP A 44 -24.26 -10.16 11.36
C ASP A 44 -25.27 -11.23 11.79
N ALA A 45 -26.44 -10.79 12.27
CA ALA A 45 -27.58 -11.64 12.57
C ALA A 45 -28.63 -11.54 11.44
N GLN A 46 -29.82 -12.09 11.63
CA GLN A 46 -30.87 -12.01 10.60
C GLN A 46 -31.38 -10.56 10.47
N GLY A 47 -31.38 -10.03 9.24
CA GLY A 47 -31.87 -8.68 8.95
C GLY A 47 -30.82 -7.60 9.21
N GLU A 48 -31.18 -6.59 10.00
CA GLU A 48 -30.30 -5.47 10.38
C GLU A 48 -29.71 -5.61 11.79
N GLU A 49 -29.95 -6.75 12.45
CA GLU A 49 -29.40 -7.04 13.78
C GLU A 49 -27.93 -7.50 13.67
N TYR A 50 -27.14 -7.16 14.68
CA TYR A 50 -25.75 -7.60 14.80
C TYR A 50 -25.38 -7.83 16.27
N GLU A 51 -24.48 -8.78 16.50
CA GLU A 51 -23.89 -9.03 17.81
C GLU A 51 -22.47 -8.50 17.85
N VAL A 52 -22.12 -7.74 18.89
CA VAL A 52 -20.75 -7.25 19.07
C VAL A 52 -19.91 -8.34 19.72
N VAL A 53 -18.77 -8.66 19.12
CA VAL A 53 -17.83 -9.61 19.70
C VAL A 53 -17.25 -9.00 20.99
N PRO A 54 -17.37 -9.66 22.16
CA PRO A 54 -16.81 -9.16 23.42
C PRO A 54 -15.31 -8.90 23.30
N ASP A 55 -14.81 -7.86 23.98
CA ASP A 55 -13.39 -7.47 24.01
C ASP A 55 -12.74 -7.22 22.64
N SER A 56 -13.55 -7.00 21.58
CA SER A 56 -13.07 -6.69 20.23
C SER A 56 -12.87 -5.20 19.96
N SER A 57 -13.32 -4.33 20.87
CA SER A 57 -13.30 -2.89 20.65
C SER A 57 -11.88 -2.33 20.78
N PHE A 58 -11.48 -1.50 19.82
CA PHE A 58 -10.20 -0.79 19.86
C PHE A 58 -10.33 0.61 19.28
N VAL A 59 -9.43 1.50 19.67
CA VAL A 59 -9.42 2.90 19.24
C VAL A 59 -8.11 3.24 18.56
N VAL A 60 -8.20 3.72 17.32
CA VAL A 60 -7.05 4.30 16.62
C VAL A 60 -7.20 5.80 16.62
N SER A 61 -6.21 6.50 17.17
CA SER A 61 -6.18 7.96 17.20
C SER A 61 -4.95 8.51 16.47
N ARG A 62 -5.12 9.68 15.85
CA ARG A 62 -4.00 10.44 15.28
C ARG A 62 -4.11 11.89 15.73
N THR A 63 -3.01 12.42 16.26
CA THR A 63 -2.92 13.80 16.74
C THR A 63 -2.02 14.60 15.81
N ALA A 64 -2.51 15.74 15.32
CA ALA A 64 -1.78 16.73 14.55
C ALA A 64 -1.28 17.84 15.46
N HIS A 65 -0.03 18.26 15.30
CA HIS A 65 0.60 19.35 16.08
C HIS A 65 0.96 20.54 15.18
N ARG A 66 1.02 21.74 15.76
CA ARG A 66 1.49 22.96 15.06
C ARG A 66 2.88 22.82 14.44
N SER A 67 3.72 21.94 14.97
CA SER A 67 5.04 21.61 14.43
C SER A 67 5.00 20.81 13.12
N ASN A 68 3.84 20.62 12.49
CA ASN A 68 3.61 19.78 11.30
C ASN A 68 3.90 18.29 11.51
N LYS A 69 4.05 17.86 12.76
CA LYS A 69 4.21 16.45 13.13
C LYS A 69 2.86 15.86 13.48
N SER A 70 2.75 14.53 13.35
CA SER A 70 1.59 13.79 13.82
C SER A 70 1.99 12.53 14.55
N ASP A 71 1.31 12.23 15.64
CA ASP A 71 1.51 11.04 16.45
C ASP A 71 0.32 10.09 16.32
N TYR A 72 0.59 8.79 16.27
CA TYR A 72 -0.44 7.75 16.28
C TYR A 72 -0.58 7.13 17.67
N PHE A 73 -1.79 6.68 17.98
CA PHE A 73 -2.11 5.97 19.20
C PHE A 73 -3.07 4.81 18.93
N ILE A 74 -2.82 3.67 19.57
CA ILE A 74 -3.73 2.52 19.62
C ILE A 74 -4.12 2.35 21.09
N ASP A 75 -5.40 2.45 21.40
CA ASP A 75 -5.95 2.38 22.76
C ASP A 75 -5.23 3.32 23.75
N GLY A 76 -4.92 4.53 23.29
CA GLY A 76 -4.21 5.56 24.05
C GLY A 76 -2.70 5.34 24.18
N ARG A 77 -2.16 4.21 23.73
CA ARG A 77 -0.70 3.96 23.70
C ARG A 77 -0.11 4.51 22.42
N ARG A 78 1.00 5.26 22.53
CA ARG A 78 1.71 5.80 21.36
C ARG A 78 2.19 4.63 20.49
N SER A 79 1.91 4.73 19.19
CA SER A 79 2.23 3.72 18.20
C SER A 79 2.82 4.33 16.94
N SER A 80 3.40 3.47 16.10
CA SER A 80 3.87 3.85 14.76
C SER A 80 2.79 3.64 13.70
N PHE A 81 2.91 4.29 12.55
CA PHE A 81 2.01 4.02 11.43
C PHE A 81 2.09 2.56 10.97
N SER A 82 3.28 1.94 11.02
CA SER A 82 3.46 0.52 10.68
C SER A 82 2.71 -0.42 11.62
N GLU A 83 2.67 -0.13 12.92
CA GLU A 83 1.88 -0.91 13.89
C GLU A 83 0.39 -0.76 13.63
N VAL A 84 -0.08 0.46 13.33
CA VAL A 84 -1.48 0.72 12.95
C VAL A 84 -1.83 -0.05 11.68
N THR A 85 -0.99 -0.01 10.64
CA THR A 85 -1.21 -0.79 9.41
C THR A 85 -1.21 -2.28 9.67
N ALA A 86 -0.32 -2.80 10.52
CA ALA A 86 -0.30 -4.22 10.89
C ALA A 86 -1.57 -4.64 11.63
N LEU A 87 -2.09 -3.80 12.54
CA LEU A 87 -3.37 -4.02 13.21
C LEU A 87 -4.52 -4.09 12.21
N PHE A 88 -4.65 -3.10 11.32
CA PHE A 88 -5.69 -3.12 10.30
C PHE A 88 -5.59 -4.33 9.36
N LYS A 89 -4.38 -4.70 8.93
CA LYS A 89 -4.15 -5.90 8.12
C LYS A 89 -4.59 -7.18 8.83
N SER A 90 -4.32 -7.30 10.14
CA SER A 90 -4.79 -8.45 10.94
C SER A 90 -6.31 -8.55 11.03
N LYS A 91 -7.01 -7.42 10.84
CA LYS A 91 -8.48 -7.32 10.78
C LYS A 91 -9.01 -7.32 9.35
N GLY A 92 -8.18 -7.62 8.35
CA GLY A 92 -8.57 -7.69 6.94
C GLY A 92 -8.75 -6.34 6.25
N VAL A 93 -8.33 -5.23 6.87
CA VAL A 93 -8.39 -3.88 6.28
C VAL A 93 -7.00 -3.52 5.74
N ASP A 94 -6.88 -3.44 4.42
CA ASP A 94 -5.64 -2.98 3.77
C ASP A 94 -5.62 -1.46 3.60
N LEU A 95 -4.68 -0.81 4.28
CA LEU A 95 -4.43 0.63 4.14
C LEU A 95 -3.40 0.96 3.06
N ASP A 96 -2.60 0.00 2.61
CA ASP A 96 -1.48 0.29 1.70
C ASP A 96 -1.99 0.69 0.32
N ASN A 97 -2.99 -0.03 -0.17
CA ASN A 97 -3.59 0.28 -1.47
C ASN A 97 -4.78 1.26 -1.39
N ASN A 98 -5.12 1.76 -0.20
CA ASN A 98 -6.25 2.67 0.04
C ASN A 98 -7.59 2.23 -0.57
N ARG A 99 -7.81 0.93 -0.78
CA ARG A 99 -8.98 0.40 -1.52
C ARG A 99 -10.27 0.35 -0.71
N PHE A 100 -10.20 0.68 0.58
CA PHE A 100 -11.36 0.71 1.48
C PHE A 100 -12.15 2.04 1.42
N LEU A 101 -11.59 3.09 0.80
CA LEU A 101 -12.27 4.37 0.60
C LEU A 101 -12.42 4.62 -0.88
N ILE A 102 -13.66 4.87 -1.31
CA ILE A 102 -13.96 5.35 -2.65
C ILE A 102 -14.23 6.84 -2.52
N LEU A 103 -13.29 7.65 -2.97
CA LEU A 103 -13.43 9.11 -2.96
C LEU A 103 -14.08 9.61 -4.24
N GLN A 104 -14.82 10.71 -4.12
CA GLN A 104 -15.37 11.40 -5.28
C GLN A 104 -14.23 11.86 -6.19
N GLY A 105 -14.25 11.41 -7.44
CA GLY A 105 -13.21 11.65 -8.44
C GLY A 105 -12.23 10.49 -8.63
N GLU A 106 -12.14 9.52 -7.71
CA GLU A 106 -11.31 8.32 -7.94
C GLU A 106 -11.87 7.46 -9.08
N VAL A 107 -13.20 7.35 -9.19
CA VAL A 107 -13.85 6.63 -10.31
C VAL A 107 -13.51 7.27 -11.66
N GLU A 108 -13.52 8.60 -11.73
CA GLU A 108 -13.14 9.34 -12.95
C GLU A 108 -11.64 9.14 -13.25
N ALA A 109 -10.78 9.23 -12.22
CA ALA A 109 -9.36 9.00 -12.36
C ALA A 109 -9.07 7.59 -12.92
N ILE A 110 -9.76 6.56 -12.42
CA ILE A 110 -9.64 5.18 -12.93
C ILE A 110 -10.09 5.09 -14.39
N SER A 111 -11.20 5.75 -14.75
CA SER A 111 -11.69 5.76 -16.14
C SER A 111 -10.75 6.45 -17.12
N MET A 112 -9.92 7.37 -16.62
CA MET A 112 -8.93 8.12 -17.38
C MET A 112 -7.53 7.50 -17.32
N MET A 113 -7.34 6.38 -16.60
CA MET A 113 -6.06 5.68 -16.56
C MET A 113 -5.70 5.14 -17.95
N ARG A 114 -4.42 5.26 -18.29
CA ARG A 114 -3.89 4.63 -19.50
C ARG A 114 -3.90 3.10 -19.32
N PRO A 115 -4.04 2.32 -20.40
CA PRO A 115 -4.02 0.85 -20.30
C PRO A 115 -2.76 0.29 -19.60
N LYS A 116 -1.63 0.97 -19.78
CA LYS A 116 -0.33 0.65 -19.18
C LYS A 116 0.40 1.93 -18.79
N GLY A 117 1.17 1.89 -17.70
CA GLY A 117 2.07 2.96 -17.31
C GLY A 117 3.07 3.32 -18.40
N ALA A 118 3.30 4.62 -18.64
CA ALA A 118 4.29 5.06 -19.62
C ALA A 118 5.74 4.99 -19.10
N THR A 119 5.91 5.04 -17.78
CA THR A 119 7.19 4.99 -17.07
C THR A 119 7.04 4.12 -15.82
N GLU A 120 8.14 3.69 -15.20
CA GLU A 120 8.12 2.94 -13.93
C GLU A 120 7.45 3.69 -12.77
N HIS A 121 7.29 5.01 -12.88
CA HIS A 121 6.63 5.84 -11.87
C HIS A 121 5.19 6.19 -12.22
N ASP A 122 4.71 5.77 -13.39
CA ASP A 122 3.35 6.00 -13.87
C ASP A 122 2.56 4.69 -13.74
N THR A 123 1.49 4.71 -12.96
CA THR A 123 0.63 3.53 -12.75
C THR A 123 -0.51 3.56 -13.76
N GLY A 124 -0.52 2.61 -14.70
CA GLY A 124 -1.65 2.38 -15.60
C GLY A 124 -2.66 1.39 -15.01
N LEU A 125 -3.66 1.06 -15.82
CA LEU A 125 -4.71 0.13 -15.43
C LEU A 125 -4.17 -1.29 -15.20
N LEU A 126 -3.20 -1.73 -16.00
CA LEU A 126 -2.57 -3.05 -15.83
C LEU A 126 -1.88 -3.15 -14.47
N GLU A 127 -1.01 -2.19 -14.14
CA GLU A 127 -0.28 -2.17 -12.87
C GLU A 127 -1.26 -2.07 -11.69
N TYR A 128 -2.32 -1.28 -11.85
CA TYR A 128 -3.40 -1.17 -10.87
C TYR A 128 -4.10 -2.52 -10.60
N LEU A 129 -4.37 -3.32 -11.65
CA LEU A 129 -4.95 -4.65 -11.52
C LEU A 129 -3.96 -5.67 -10.93
N GLU A 130 -2.69 -5.60 -11.31
CA GLU A 130 -1.64 -6.46 -10.75
C GLU A 130 -1.49 -6.24 -9.24
N ASP A 131 -1.59 -5.00 -8.77
CA ASP A 131 -1.60 -4.69 -7.33
C ASP A 131 -2.88 -5.16 -6.62
N ILE A 132 -4.01 -5.29 -7.31
CA ILE A 132 -5.25 -5.86 -6.74
C ILE A 132 -5.11 -7.37 -6.57
N ILE A 133 -4.61 -8.04 -7.61
CA ILE A 133 -4.45 -9.50 -7.62
C ILE A 133 -3.25 -9.91 -6.75
N GLY A 134 -2.30 -9.01 -6.53
CA GLY A 134 -1.05 -9.27 -5.80
C GLY A 134 0.04 -9.86 -6.70
N THR A 135 -0.10 -9.75 -8.02
CA THR A 135 0.89 -10.28 -8.98
C THR A 135 2.08 -9.35 -9.20
N ALA A 136 1.99 -8.08 -8.80
CA ALA A 136 3.06 -7.10 -8.95
C ALA A 136 4.39 -7.56 -8.34
N GLY A 137 4.36 -8.24 -7.19
CA GLY A 137 5.57 -8.77 -6.54
C GLY A 137 6.28 -9.90 -7.30
N TYR A 138 5.65 -10.49 -8.33
CA TYR A 138 6.30 -11.49 -9.18
C TYR A 138 7.06 -10.87 -10.36
N VAL A 139 6.78 -9.62 -10.73
CA VAL A 139 7.39 -8.97 -11.89
C VAL A 139 8.91 -8.96 -11.76
N ASP A 140 9.43 -8.44 -10.65
CA ASP A 140 10.88 -8.39 -10.38
C ASP A 140 11.50 -9.79 -10.26
N ARG A 141 10.77 -10.73 -9.65
CA ARG A 141 11.22 -12.11 -9.47
C ARG A 141 11.36 -12.84 -10.80
N ILE A 142 10.41 -12.62 -11.70
CA ILE A 142 10.42 -13.18 -13.07
C ILE A 142 11.55 -12.55 -13.86
N ALA A 143 11.73 -11.22 -13.79
CA ALA A 143 12.82 -10.53 -14.47
C ALA A 143 14.19 -11.06 -14.02
N ALA A 144 14.40 -11.22 -12.71
CA ALA A 144 15.63 -11.80 -12.17
C ALA A 144 15.85 -13.26 -12.63
N ALA A 145 14.80 -14.07 -12.64
CA ALA A 145 14.88 -15.45 -13.11
C ALA A 145 15.20 -15.56 -14.61
N LEU A 146 14.62 -14.67 -15.44
CA LEU A 146 14.91 -14.59 -16.87
C LEU A 146 16.37 -14.20 -17.14
N ALA A 147 16.90 -13.20 -16.41
CA ALA A 147 18.30 -12.81 -16.53
C ALA A 147 19.25 -13.97 -16.17
N ALA A 148 18.94 -14.72 -15.10
CA ALA A 148 19.71 -15.90 -14.71
C ALA A 148 19.62 -17.03 -15.77
N LEU A 149 18.45 -17.21 -16.38
CA LEU A 149 18.22 -18.18 -17.44
C LEU A 149 19.04 -17.84 -18.70
N GLU A 150 19.06 -16.57 -19.11
CA GLU A 150 19.84 -16.09 -20.25
C GLU A 150 21.34 -16.34 -20.04
N SER A 151 21.89 -15.95 -18.88
CA SER A 151 23.29 -16.20 -18.53
C SER A 151 23.66 -17.69 -18.55
N SER A 152 22.77 -18.54 -18.01
CA SER A 152 22.98 -20.00 -18.02
C SER A 152 22.90 -20.59 -19.44
N SER A 153 21.99 -20.07 -20.27
CA SER A 153 21.82 -20.50 -21.66
C SER A 153 23.04 -20.13 -22.51
N GLU A 154 23.61 -18.94 -22.33
CA GLU A 154 24.85 -18.52 -22.99
C GLU A 154 26.01 -19.43 -22.62
N THR A 155 26.19 -19.71 -21.33
CA THR A 155 27.25 -20.60 -20.83
C THR A 155 27.12 -22.00 -21.45
N ARG A 156 25.90 -22.54 -21.48
CA ARG A 156 25.62 -23.83 -22.12
C ARG A 156 25.92 -23.80 -23.61
N ALA A 157 25.52 -22.74 -24.32
CA ALA A 157 25.77 -22.61 -25.76
C ALA A 157 27.27 -22.60 -26.07
N GLN A 158 28.09 -21.92 -25.27
CA GLN A 158 29.54 -21.94 -25.39
C GLN A 158 30.12 -23.33 -25.14
N ALA A 159 29.67 -24.03 -24.09
CA ALA A 159 30.14 -25.38 -23.78
C ALA A 159 29.79 -26.40 -24.90
N VAL A 160 28.55 -26.34 -25.42
CA VAL A 160 28.11 -27.20 -26.53
C VAL A 160 28.90 -26.90 -27.81
N SER A 161 29.20 -25.63 -28.08
CA SER A 161 30.04 -25.26 -29.22
C SER A 161 31.44 -25.88 -29.12
N ARG A 162 32.08 -25.79 -27.95
CA ARG A 162 33.40 -26.43 -27.69
C ARG A 162 33.35 -27.95 -27.84
N LEU A 163 32.30 -28.59 -27.31
CA LEU A 163 32.11 -30.04 -27.43
C LEU A 163 32.03 -30.48 -28.89
N ARG A 164 31.22 -29.77 -29.71
CA ARG A 164 31.08 -30.09 -31.14
C ARG A 164 32.38 -29.94 -31.92
N VAL A 165 33.24 -28.99 -31.55
CA VAL A 165 34.57 -28.85 -32.15
C VAL A 165 35.43 -30.08 -31.82
N ALA A 166 35.48 -30.47 -30.54
CA ALA A 166 36.24 -31.64 -30.10
C ALA A 166 35.73 -32.97 -30.71
N GLU A 167 34.41 -33.13 -30.86
CA GLU A 167 33.82 -34.31 -31.53
C GLU A 167 34.27 -34.41 -32.99
N ARG A 168 34.27 -33.29 -33.72
CA ARG A 168 34.74 -33.27 -35.12
C ARG A 168 36.22 -33.59 -35.24
N GLU A 169 37.06 -33.11 -34.32
CA GLU A 169 38.49 -33.44 -34.30
C GLU A 169 38.74 -34.93 -34.01
N ARG A 170 37.98 -35.52 -33.08
CA ARG A 170 38.06 -36.96 -32.80
C ARG A 170 37.65 -37.81 -34.00
N ASP A 171 36.56 -37.47 -34.67
CA ASP A 171 36.05 -38.25 -35.80
C ASP A 171 36.93 -38.14 -37.06
N ALA A 172 37.84 -37.16 -37.09
CA ALA A 172 38.82 -36.97 -38.16
C ALA A 172 40.17 -37.69 -37.91
N LEU A 173 40.36 -38.32 -36.74
CA LEU A 173 41.52 -39.14 -36.36
C LEU A 173 41.25 -40.63 -36.59
#